data_AF-Q5E335-F1
#
_entry.id   AF-Q5E335-F1
#
_cell.length_a   1.000
_cell.length_b   1.000
_cell.length_c   1.000
_cell.angle_alpha   90.00
_cell.angle_beta   90.00
_cell.angle_gamma   90.00
#
_symmetry.space_group_name_H-M   'P 1'
#
loop_
_entity.id
_entity.type
_entity.pdbx_description
1 polymer ?
#
loop_
_entity_poly.entity_id
_entity_poly.type
_entity_poly.pdbx_seq_one_letter_code
_entity_poly.pdbx_strand_id
1 'polypeptide(L)'
;MASIDHIEKLDALDKLSVVTYRTGITLFGIALILFSLAIADDIGLIIIENVHLMDFSLTLIAVSSAMSAANLHVYDKTVRLIITWAAWIGLVLLITIDSEQLVWLPIGFLCVCFSGIALKESFCFKVIGLKAIPFLLCISILMLAIEVWLIAIICLFLSGIIFIFLAIQKWKMPLHFDIGNKANYQI
;
A
#
# COMPACT_ATOMS: atom_id res chain seq x y z
N MET A 1 12.34 -6.92 -12.71
CA MET A 1 13.22 -7.10 -11.54
C MET A 1 14.59 -6.54 -11.86
N ALA A 2 15.22 -5.81 -10.93
CA ALA A 2 16.62 -5.41 -11.09
C ALA A 2 17.51 -6.68 -11.15
N SER A 3 18.37 -6.78 -12.16
CA SER A 3 19.38 -7.85 -12.23
C SER A 3 20.48 -7.56 -11.21
N ILE A 4 20.88 -8.56 -10.44
CA ILE A 4 21.94 -8.44 -9.43
C ILE A 4 23.27 -8.01 -10.07
N ASP A 5 23.43 -8.31 -11.36
CA ASP A 5 24.65 -8.08 -12.14
C ASP A 5 24.80 -6.66 -12.68
N HIS A 6 23.78 -5.80 -12.51
CA HIS A 6 23.79 -4.42 -13.03
C HIS A 6 23.42 -3.42 -11.95
N ILE A 7 24.39 -2.58 -11.55
CA ILE A 7 24.19 -1.50 -10.60
C ILE A 7 23.87 -0.23 -11.37
N GLU A 8 22.62 0.21 -11.32
CA GLU A 8 22.21 1.50 -11.89
C GLU A 8 22.82 2.67 -11.11
N LYS A 9 23.35 3.64 -11.85
CA LYS A 9 23.86 4.88 -11.25
C LYS A 9 22.69 5.84 -11.08
N LEU A 10 22.15 5.88 -9.86
CA LEU A 10 21.01 6.72 -9.52
C LEU A 10 21.36 8.21 -9.59
N ASP A 11 20.57 8.97 -10.34
CA ASP A 11 20.57 10.43 -10.26
C ASP A 11 19.76 10.94 -9.05
N ALA A 12 19.58 12.26 -8.93
CA ALA A 12 18.86 12.86 -7.81
C ALA A 12 17.35 12.54 -7.83
N LEU A 13 16.74 12.48 -9.02
CA LEU A 13 15.32 12.18 -9.19
C LEU A 13 15.03 10.71 -8.93
N ASP A 14 15.94 9.83 -9.35
CA ASP A 14 15.91 8.40 -9.03
C ASP A 14 15.97 8.16 -7.51
N LYS A 15 16.85 8.87 -6.80
CA LYS A 15 16.92 8.77 -5.34
C LYS A 15 15.64 9.26 -4.68
N LEU A 16 15.11 10.40 -5.15
CA LEU A 16 13.86 10.95 -4.65
C LEU A 16 12.71 9.96 -4.88
N SER A 17 12.59 9.39 -6.08
CA SER A 17 11.52 8.45 -6.41
C SER A 17 11.57 7.20 -5.54
N VAL A 18 12.76 6.63 -5.31
CA VAL A 18 12.94 5.48 -4.43
C VAL A 18 12.60 5.81 -2.98
N VAL A 19 13.07 6.95 -2.47
CA VAL A 19 12.76 7.41 -1.10
C VAL A 19 11.25 7.60 -0.94
N THR A 20 10.60 8.30 -1.87
CA THR A 20 9.15 8.51 -1.85
C THR A 20 8.38 7.20 -1.93
N TYR A 21 8.80 6.24 -2.77
CA TYR A 21 8.21 4.91 -2.84
C TYR A 21 8.32 4.14 -1.51
N ARG A 22 9.51 4.11 -0.90
CA ARG A 22 9.74 3.42 0.39
C ARG A 22 8.96 4.09 1.54
N THR A 23 8.90 5.42 1.55
CA THR A 23 8.07 6.15 2.51
C THR A 23 6.60 5.86 2.30
N GLY A 24 6.12 5.77 1.05
CA GLY A 24 4.77 5.34 0.73
C GLY A 24 4.42 3.97 1.32
N ILE A 25 5.28 2.97 1.13
CA ILE A 25 5.10 1.63 1.74
C ILE A 25 5.05 1.71 3.27
N THR A 26 5.92 2.53 3.87
CA THR A 26 5.99 2.72 5.33
C THR A 26 4.69 3.33 5.85
N LEU A 27 4.26 4.43 5.25
CA LEU A 27 3.05 5.14 5.63
C LEU A 27 1.81 4.27 5.44
N PHE A 28 1.73 3.46 4.38
CA PHE A 28 0.60 2.57 4.18
C PHE A 28 0.49 1.52 5.29
N GLY A 29 1.61 0.94 5.72
CA GLY A 29 1.62 0.01 6.86
C GLY A 29 1.10 0.66 8.15
N ILE A 30 1.53 1.89 8.44
CA ILE A 30 1.03 2.67 9.58
C ILE A 30 -0.46 2.97 9.42
N ALA A 31 -0.86 3.40 8.23
CA ALA A 31 -2.22 3.81 7.92
C ALA A 31 -3.21 2.65 8.08
N LEU A 32 -2.86 1.43 7.66
CA LEU A 32 -3.70 0.25 7.87
C LEU A 32 -3.89 -0.09 9.35
N ILE A 33 -2.85 0.07 10.17
CA ILE A 33 -2.95 -0.13 11.63
C ILE A 33 -3.88 0.94 12.21
N LEU A 34 -3.65 2.22 11.90
CA LEU A 34 -4.49 3.31 12.41
C LEU A 34 -5.94 3.19 11.95
N PHE A 35 -6.18 2.79 10.70
CA PHE A 35 -7.51 2.57 10.15
C PHE A 35 -8.22 1.40 10.85
N SER A 36 -7.50 0.30 11.12
CA SER A 36 -8.06 -0.81 11.89
C SER A 36 -8.43 -0.42 13.33
N LEU A 37 -7.63 0.46 13.97
CA LEU A 37 -7.92 0.99 15.30
C LEU A 37 -9.07 1.98 15.28
N ALA A 38 -9.17 2.83 14.24
CA ALA A 38 -10.28 3.76 14.07
C ALA A 38 -11.61 3.02 13.94
N ILE A 39 -11.67 1.96 13.13
CA ILE A 39 -12.87 1.11 13.02
C ILE A 39 -13.18 0.44 14.36
N ALA A 40 -12.16 -0.05 15.06
CA ALA A 40 -12.34 -0.71 16.36
C ALA A 40 -12.90 0.25 17.44
N ASP A 41 -12.48 1.51 17.44
CA ASP A 41 -12.99 2.57 18.32
C ASP A 41 -14.45 2.90 17.98
N ASP A 42 -14.75 3.06 16.69
CA ASP A 42 -16.09 3.41 16.19
C ASP A 42 -17.16 2.34 16.51
N ILE A 43 -16.80 1.06 16.43
CA ILE A 43 -17.70 -0.05 16.82
C ILE A 43 -17.71 -0.33 18.34
N GLY A 44 -16.96 0.43 19.14
CA GLY A 44 -16.89 0.27 20.61
C GLY A 44 -16.10 -0.94 21.11
N LEU A 45 -15.21 -1.52 20.30
CA LEU A 45 -14.32 -2.63 20.72
C LEU A 45 -13.18 -2.13 21.63
N ILE A 46 -12.72 -0.91 21.39
CA ILE A 46 -11.69 -0.22 22.18
C ILE A 46 -12.18 1.20 22.49
N ILE A 47 -11.48 1.90 23.38
CA ILE A 47 -11.81 3.27 23.78
C ILE A 47 -10.54 4.13 23.64
N ILE A 48 -10.43 4.83 22.51
CA ILE A 48 -9.39 5.83 22.22
C ILE A 48 -10.00 7.24 22.33
N GLU A 49 -11.27 7.42 21.95
CA GLU A 49 -12.01 8.69 21.99
C GLU A 49 -11.38 9.79 21.12
N ASN A 50 -10.81 9.43 19.97
CA ASN A 50 -10.22 10.39 19.03
C ASN A 50 -11.04 10.53 17.75
N VAL A 51 -11.85 11.59 17.71
CA VAL A 51 -12.75 11.91 16.59
C VAL A 51 -12.03 12.04 15.24
N HIS A 52 -10.74 12.39 15.21
CA HIS A 52 -9.99 12.61 13.97
C HIS A 52 -9.19 11.41 13.48
N LEU A 53 -9.22 10.29 14.20
CA LEU A 53 -8.38 9.13 13.89
C LEU A 53 -8.75 8.49 12.54
N MET A 54 -10.06 8.41 12.24
CA MET A 54 -10.57 7.89 10.98
C MET A 54 -10.08 8.71 9.78
N ASP A 55 -10.37 10.01 9.76
CA ASP A 55 -9.97 10.93 8.69
C ASP A 55 -8.46 10.96 8.48
N PHE A 56 -7.69 10.97 9.57
CA PHE A 56 -6.25 10.94 9.52
C PHE A 56 -5.72 9.64 8.89
N SER A 57 -6.30 8.50 9.26
CA SER A 57 -5.93 7.20 8.68
C SER A 57 -6.25 7.12 7.18
N LEU A 58 -7.43 7.59 6.76
CA LEU A 58 -7.82 7.65 5.34
C LEU A 58 -6.92 8.57 4.53
N THR A 59 -6.57 9.73 5.09
CA THR A 59 -5.62 10.68 4.48
C THR A 59 -4.25 10.04 4.30
N LEU A 60 -3.76 9.30 5.30
CA LEU A 60 -2.50 8.56 5.19
C LEU A 60 -2.56 7.44 4.14
N ILE A 61 -3.68 6.70 4.04
CA ILE A 61 -3.89 5.72 2.97
C ILE A 61 -3.82 6.41 1.59
N ALA A 62 -4.46 7.56 1.42
CA ALA A 62 -4.46 8.32 0.17
C ALA A 62 -3.05 8.82 -0.21
N VAL A 63 -2.36 9.50 0.72
CA VAL A 63 -1.02 10.04 0.49
C VAL A 63 -0.02 8.91 0.21
N SER A 64 -0.03 7.84 0.99
CA SER A 64 0.84 6.68 0.78
C SER A 64 0.62 6.01 -0.58
N SER A 65 -0.65 5.94 -1.02
CA SER A 65 -1.03 5.42 -2.34
C SER A 65 -0.51 6.30 -3.47
N ALA A 66 -0.69 7.62 -3.37
CA ALA A 66 -0.17 8.57 -4.35
C ALA A 66 1.36 8.49 -4.47
N MET A 67 2.06 8.46 -3.33
CA MET A 67 3.52 8.34 -3.27
C MET A 67 4.01 7.03 -3.91
N SER A 68 3.36 5.91 -3.63
CA SER A 68 3.78 4.60 -4.12
C SER A 68 3.46 4.42 -5.60
N ALA A 69 2.27 4.85 -6.04
CA ALA A 69 1.85 4.73 -7.43
C ALA A 69 2.66 5.64 -8.38
N ALA A 70 2.98 6.86 -7.96
CA ALA A 70 3.80 7.77 -8.75
C ALA A 70 5.23 7.25 -8.99
N ASN A 71 5.73 6.38 -8.11
CA ASN A 71 7.12 5.91 -8.10
C ASN A 71 7.22 4.39 -8.27
N LEU A 72 6.21 3.75 -8.88
CA LEU A 72 6.21 2.31 -9.07
C LEU A 72 7.14 1.88 -10.21
N HIS A 73 8.24 1.24 -9.83
CA HIS A 73 9.22 0.68 -10.75
C HIS A 73 8.91 -0.80 -11.06
N VAL A 74 8.18 -1.05 -12.16
CA VAL A 74 7.90 -2.39 -12.72
C VAL A 74 8.19 -2.35 -14.21
N TYR A 75 8.87 -3.35 -14.79
CA TYR A 75 9.26 -3.31 -16.21
C TYR A 75 8.10 -3.43 -17.18
N ASP A 76 7.17 -4.35 -16.91
CA ASP A 76 6.00 -4.59 -17.74
C ASP A 76 5.02 -3.41 -17.62
N LYS A 77 4.72 -2.77 -18.74
CA LYS A 77 3.89 -1.56 -18.73
C LYS A 77 2.44 -1.87 -18.40
N THR A 78 1.93 -3.04 -18.76
CA THR A 78 0.55 -3.45 -18.48
C THR A 78 0.36 -3.68 -16.99
N VAL A 79 1.28 -4.42 -16.37
CA VAL A 79 1.25 -4.65 -14.91
C VAL A 79 1.41 -3.33 -14.15
N ARG A 80 2.37 -2.49 -14.57
CA ARG A 80 2.56 -1.15 -13.99
C ARG A 80 1.31 -0.30 -14.12
N LEU A 81 0.63 -0.32 -15.27
CA LEU A 81 -0.62 0.40 -15.53
C LEU A 81 -1.73 -0.07 -14.58
N ILE A 82 -1.97 -1.38 -14.48
CA ILE A 82 -3.02 -1.95 -13.61
C ILE A 82 -2.83 -1.50 -12.16
N ILE A 83 -1.60 -1.61 -11.64
CA ILE A 83 -1.30 -1.26 -10.24
C ILE A 83 -1.47 0.25 -10.01
N THR A 84 -0.91 1.08 -10.89
CA THR A 84 -0.92 2.55 -10.71
C THR A 84 -2.31 3.15 -10.95
N TRP A 85 -3.05 2.70 -11.95
CA TRP A 85 -4.41 3.19 -12.21
C TRP A 85 -5.42 2.76 -11.16
N ALA A 86 -5.23 1.59 -10.52
CA ALA A 86 -6.04 1.24 -9.37
C ALA A 86 -5.89 2.30 -8.26
N ALA A 87 -4.67 2.76 -7.97
CA ALA A 87 -4.48 3.84 -7.01
C ALA A 87 -5.16 5.15 -7.44
N TRP A 88 -5.01 5.56 -8.70
CA TRP A 88 -5.64 6.80 -9.20
C TRP A 88 -7.16 6.74 -9.15
N ILE A 89 -7.77 5.63 -9.55
CA ILE A 89 -9.22 5.42 -9.46
C ILE A 89 -9.66 5.51 -7.99
N GLY A 90 -8.96 4.83 -7.07
CA GLY A 90 -9.26 4.89 -5.64
C GLY A 90 -9.18 6.30 -5.07
N LEU A 91 -8.17 7.09 -5.47
CA LEU A 91 -8.01 8.49 -5.05
C LEU A 91 -9.13 9.39 -5.56
N VAL A 92 -9.51 9.25 -6.84
CA VAL A 92 -10.64 10.00 -7.40
C VAL A 92 -11.93 9.63 -6.68
N LEU A 93 -12.19 8.33 -6.50
CA LEU A 93 -13.37 7.84 -5.80
C LEU A 93 -13.44 8.34 -4.36
N LEU A 94 -12.31 8.41 -3.64
CA LEU A 94 -12.26 8.90 -2.27
C LEU A 94 -12.67 10.38 -2.16
N ILE A 95 -12.46 11.18 -3.20
CA ILE A 95 -12.86 12.59 -3.26
C ILE A 95 -14.31 12.74 -3.73
N THR A 96 -14.77 11.88 -4.63
CA THR A 96 -16.09 12.02 -5.26
C THR A 96 -17.23 11.30 -4.52
N ILE A 97 -16.92 10.24 -3.77
CA ILE A 97 -17.91 9.47 -3.01
C ILE A 97 -17.97 10.04 -1.60
N ASP A 98 -19.08 10.70 -1.28
CA ASP A 98 -19.36 11.28 0.04
C ASP A 98 -20.18 10.34 0.95
N SER A 99 -20.42 9.11 0.49
CA SER A 99 -21.23 8.12 1.20
C SER A 99 -20.35 7.21 2.06
N GLU A 100 -20.51 7.29 3.39
CA GLU A 100 -19.82 6.42 4.36
C GLU A 100 -19.99 4.93 4.05
N GLN A 101 -21.19 4.50 3.64
CA GLN A 101 -21.49 3.12 3.27
C GLN A 101 -20.69 2.59 2.06
N LEU A 102 -20.14 3.48 1.24
CA LEU A 102 -19.40 3.14 0.03
C LEU A 102 -17.89 3.34 0.18
N VAL A 103 -17.40 3.73 1.36
CA VAL A 103 -15.98 4.00 1.64
C VAL A 103 -15.10 2.77 1.40
N TRP A 104 -15.63 1.55 1.52
CA TRP A 104 -14.90 0.33 1.18
C TRP A 104 -14.45 0.27 -0.29
N LEU A 105 -15.16 0.94 -1.21
CA LEU A 105 -14.88 0.91 -2.65
C LEU A 105 -13.59 1.67 -3.03
N PRO A 106 -13.41 2.97 -2.69
CA PRO A 106 -12.16 3.67 -2.94
C PRO A 106 -10.98 2.98 -2.25
N ILE A 107 -11.14 2.57 -0.99
CA ILE A 107 -10.08 1.85 -0.25
C ILE A 107 -9.76 0.53 -0.94
N GLY A 108 -10.76 -0.18 -1.48
CA GLY A 108 -10.57 -1.40 -2.26
C GLY A 108 -9.64 -1.22 -3.45
N PHE A 109 -9.82 -0.15 -4.22
CA PHE A 109 -8.92 0.21 -5.32
C PHE A 109 -7.50 0.52 -4.85
N LEU A 110 -7.34 1.23 -3.74
CA LEU A 110 -6.03 1.50 -3.14
C LEU A 110 -5.37 0.20 -2.65
N CYS A 111 -6.13 -0.72 -2.08
CA CYS A 111 -5.69 -2.05 -1.68
C CYS A 111 -5.25 -2.91 -2.86
N VAL A 112 -5.85 -2.76 -4.05
CA VAL A 112 -5.38 -3.45 -5.28
C VAL A 112 -3.96 -2.97 -5.65
N CYS A 113 -3.70 -1.66 -5.58
CA CYS A 113 -2.35 -1.12 -5.81
C CYS A 113 -1.34 -1.76 -4.85
N PHE A 114 -1.63 -1.76 -3.55
CA PHE A 114 -0.72 -2.33 -2.55
C PHE A 114 -0.64 -3.86 -2.59
N SER A 115 -1.67 -4.55 -3.06
CA SER A 115 -1.59 -5.99 -3.36
C SER A 115 -0.59 -6.27 -4.48
N GLY A 116 -0.61 -5.46 -5.54
CA GLY A 116 0.38 -5.52 -6.62
C GLY A 116 1.80 -5.22 -6.15
N ILE A 117 1.96 -4.20 -5.30
CA ILE A 117 3.24 -3.89 -4.65
C ILE A 117 3.72 -5.07 -3.81
N ALA A 118 2.88 -5.63 -2.93
CA ALA A 118 3.25 -6.75 -2.10
C ALA A 118 3.68 -7.97 -2.92
N LEU A 119 2.96 -8.29 -4.00
CA LEU A 119 3.34 -9.37 -4.92
C LEU A 119 4.69 -9.10 -5.58
N LYS A 120 4.91 -7.89 -6.11
CA LYS A 120 6.21 -7.48 -6.67
C LYS A 120 7.33 -7.69 -5.65
N GLU A 121 7.14 -7.18 -4.44
CA GLU A 121 8.17 -7.22 -3.39
C GLU A 121 8.39 -8.63 -2.82
N SER A 122 7.41 -9.53 -2.92
CA SER A 122 7.53 -10.94 -2.51
C SER A 122 8.54 -11.75 -3.31
N PHE A 123 8.92 -11.26 -4.50
CA PHE A 123 9.99 -11.85 -5.28
C PHE A 123 11.37 -11.34 -4.87
N CYS A 124 11.45 -10.12 -4.35
CA CYS A 124 12.70 -9.49 -3.90
C CYS A 124 13.02 -9.84 -2.45
N PHE A 125 12.00 -10.02 -1.62
CA PHE A 125 12.14 -10.24 -0.18
C PHE A 125 11.48 -11.53 0.27
N LYS A 126 12.21 -12.30 1.09
CA LYS A 126 11.65 -13.41 1.86
C LYS A 126 10.99 -12.92 3.14
N VAL A 127 10.02 -12.01 3.02
CA VAL A 127 9.17 -11.55 4.14
C VAL A 127 8.03 -12.55 4.32
N ILE A 128 7.91 -13.10 5.53
CA ILE A 128 6.83 -14.03 5.89
C ILE A 128 5.50 -13.28 5.77
N GLY A 129 4.51 -13.91 5.12
CA GLY A 129 3.17 -13.35 4.96
C GLY A 129 2.99 -12.37 3.79
N LEU A 130 4.07 -11.92 3.12
CA LEU A 130 3.94 -10.92 2.05
C LEU A 130 3.11 -11.42 0.85
N LYS A 131 3.19 -12.72 0.53
CA LYS A 131 2.35 -13.37 -0.49
C LYS A 131 0.88 -13.51 -0.07
N ALA A 132 0.59 -13.40 1.23
CA ALA A 132 -0.78 -13.46 1.76
C ALA A 132 -1.48 -12.10 1.72
N ILE A 133 -0.74 -11.00 1.56
CA ILE A 133 -1.30 -9.63 1.52
C ILE A 133 -2.47 -9.46 0.55
N PRO A 134 -2.40 -9.93 -0.72
CA PRO A 134 -3.53 -9.78 -1.64
C PRO A 134 -4.82 -10.42 -1.10
N PHE A 135 -4.70 -11.56 -0.42
CA PHE A 135 -5.84 -12.24 0.19
C PHE A 135 -6.33 -11.50 1.43
N LEU A 136 -5.42 -11.07 2.32
CA LEU A 136 -5.78 -10.33 3.53
C LEU A 136 -6.51 -9.02 3.19
N LEU A 137 -5.97 -8.25 2.23
CA LEU A 137 -6.61 -7.01 1.80
C LEU A 137 -7.95 -7.27 1.10
N CYS A 138 -8.02 -8.25 0.19
CA CYS A 138 -9.28 -8.61 -0.46
C CYS A 138 -10.37 -9.02 0.55
N ILE A 139 -10.01 -9.90 1.51
CA ILE A 139 -10.92 -10.30 2.59
C ILE A 139 -11.33 -9.08 3.42
N SER A 140 -10.39 -8.21 3.80
CA SER A 140 -10.73 -7.04 4.60
C SER A 140 -11.75 -6.13 3.92
N ILE A 141 -11.58 -5.85 2.63
CA ILE A 141 -12.48 -4.99 1.86
C ILE A 141 -13.84 -5.65 1.68
N LEU A 142 -13.87 -6.95 1.38
CA LEU A 142 -15.13 -7.70 1.29
C LEU A 142 -15.88 -7.65 2.62
N MET A 143 -15.18 -7.88 3.74
CA MET A 143 -15.77 -7.85 5.08
C MET A 143 -16.25 -6.45 5.48
N LEU A 144 -15.55 -5.38 5.08
CA LEU A 144 -16.06 -4.00 5.23
C LEU A 144 -17.35 -3.80 4.44
N ALA A 145 -17.42 -4.28 3.20
CA ALA A 145 -18.58 -4.11 2.33
C ALA A 145 -19.84 -4.83 2.84
N ILE A 146 -19.68 -5.91 3.62
CA ILE A 146 -20.78 -6.66 4.24
C ILE A 146 -20.89 -6.41 5.76
N GLU A 147 -20.21 -5.39 6.28
CA GLU A 147 -20.27 -4.94 7.68
C GLU A 147 -19.83 -6.00 8.72
N VAL A 148 -18.94 -6.92 8.34
CA VAL A 148 -18.30 -7.89 9.25
C VAL A 148 -17.00 -7.31 9.80
N TRP A 149 -17.15 -6.35 10.71
CA TRP A 149 -16.07 -5.47 11.18
C TRP A 149 -14.89 -6.21 11.80
N LEU A 150 -15.14 -7.24 12.63
CA LEU A 150 -14.07 -7.91 13.38
C LEU A 150 -13.04 -8.58 12.45
N ILE A 151 -13.50 -9.26 11.40
CA ILE A 151 -12.61 -9.91 10.43
C ILE A 151 -11.86 -8.85 9.62
N ALA A 152 -12.54 -7.78 9.21
CA ALA A 152 -11.90 -6.66 8.51
C ALA A 152 -10.75 -6.06 9.33
N ILE A 153 -11.00 -5.74 10.61
CA ILE A 153 -10.01 -5.18 11.54
C ILE A 153 -8.79 -6.09 11.63
N ILE A 154 -8.99 -7.40 11.88
CA ILE A 154 -7.88 -8.36 12.03
C ILE A 154 -7.05 -8.42 10.74
N CYS A 155 -7.69 -8.51 9.58
CA CYS A 155 -6.99 -8.58 8.30
C CYS A 155 -6.23 -7.28 7.97
N LEU A 156 -6.80 -6.12 8.24
CA LEU A 156 -6.15 -4.80 8.06
C LEU A 156 -4.95 -4.67 8.98
N PHE A 157 -5.12 -4.99 10.27
CA PHE A 157 -4.06 -4.90 11.27
C PHE A 157 -2.87 -5.80 10.93
N LEU A 158 -3.13 -7.08 10.58
CA LEU A 158 -2.10 -8.02 10.15
C LEU A 158 -1.40 -7.55 8.87
N SER A 159 -2.15 -7.02 7.91
CA SER A 159 -1.57 -6.46 6.68
C SER A 159 -0.65 -5.28 6.98
N GLY A 160 -1.07 -4.39 7.88
CA GLY A 160 -0.26 -3.27 8.36
C GLY A 160 1.06 -3.73 8.96
N ILE A 161 1.05 -4.72 9.87
CA ILE A 161 2.27 -5.30 10.45
C ILE A 161 3.23 -5.84 9.38
N ILE A 162 2.70 -6.60 8.41
CA ILE A 162 3.51 -7.17 7.33
C ILE A 162 4.13 -6.06 6.47
N PHE A 163 3.39 -4.99 6.16
CA PHE A 163 3.91 -3.84 5.43
C PHE A 163 4.98 -3.06 6.22
N ILE A 164 4.81 -2.89 7.53
CA ILE A 164 5.84 -2.29 8.39
C ILE A 164 7.11 -3.14 8.38
N PHE A 165 6.97 -4.46 8.50
CA PHE A 165 8.12 -5.35 8.44
C PHE A 165 8.82 -5.29 7.06
N LEU A 166 8.06 -5.28 5.96
CA LEU A 166 8.61 -5.05 4.62
C LEU A 166 9.33 -3.71 4.53
N ALA A 167 8.73 -2.62 5.04
CA ALA A 167 9.32 -1.29 5.04
C ALA A 167 10.67 -1.27 5.77
N ILE A 168 10.76 -1.90 6.95
CA ILE A 168 12.03 -2.02 7.69
C ILE A 168 13.09 -2.73 6.85
N GLN A 169 12.73 -3.84 6.19
CA GLN A 169 13.66 -4.59 5.34
C GLN A 169 14.08 -3.78 4.11
N LYS A 170 13.16 -2.98 3.54
CA LYS A 170 13.43 -2.03 2.45
C LYS A 170 14.39 -0.93 2.87
N TRP A 171 14.21 -0.33 4.04
CA TRP A 171 15.08 0.75 4.51
C TRP A 171 16.50 0.27 4.82
N LYS A 172 16.69 -1.00 5.19
CA LYS A 172 18.01 -1.59 5.40
C LYS A 172 18.80 -1.81 4.10
N MET A 173 18.14 -1.92 2.95
CA MET A 173 18.85 -2.15 1.68
C MET A 173 19.30 -0.84 1.00
N PRO A 174 20.42 -0.86 0.25
CA PRO A 174 20.82 0.26 -0.60
C PRO A 174 19.73 0.68 -1.61
N LEU A 175 19.70 1.97 -1.97
CA LEU A 175 18.65 2.56 -2.82
C LEU A 175 18.62 1.99 -4.25
N HIS A 176 19.76 1.60 -4.81
CA HIS A 176 19.87 1.17 -6.21
C HIS A 176 19.15 -0.17 -6.50
N PHE A 177 18.77 -0.93 -5.47
CA PHE A 177 18.03 -2.17 -5.65
C PHE A 177 16.55 -1.97 -6.01
N ASP A 178 15.99 -0.78 -5.82
CA ASP A 178 14.59 -0.50 -6.22
C ASP A 178 14.44 -0.17 -7.71
N ILE A 179 15.51 0.31 -8.36
CA ILE A 179 15.52 0.63 -9.80
C ILE A 179 16.33 -0.42 -10.55
N GLY A 180 15.63 -1.22 -11.35
CA GLY A 180 16.27 -2.15 -12.27
C GLY A 180 16.82 -1.46 -13.52
N ASN A 181 17.54 -2.23 -14.34
CA ASN A 181 18.11 -1.76 -15.61
C ASN A 181 17.06 -1.02 -16.45
N LYS A 182 17.30 0.27 -16.72
CA LYS A 182 16.34 1.15 -17.39
C LYS A 182 16.05 0.71 -18.83
N ALA A 183 16.98 0.01 -19.49
CA ALA A 183 16.79 -0.51 -20.84
C ALA A 183 15.70 -1.60 -20.95
N ASN A 184 15.36 -2.25 -19.84
CA ASN A 184 14.34 -3.29 -19.80
C ASN A 184 12.92 -2.75 -19.61
N TYR A 185 12.74 -1.44 -19.44
CA TYR A 185 11.42 -0.85 -19.29
C TYR A 185 10.70 -0.84 -20.63
N GLN A 186 9.51 -1.44 -20.66
CA GLN A 186 8.61 -1.30 -21.79
C GLN A 186 8.07 0.14 -21.82
N ILE A 187 8.16 0.76 -23.00
CA ILE A 187 7.53 2.04 -23.36
C ILE A 187 6.08 1.77 -23.77
#